data_AF-A0A9P6XM08-F1
#
_entry.id   AF-A0A9P6XM08-F1
#
_cell.length_a   1.000
_cell.length_b   1.000
_cell.length_c   1.000
_cell.angle_alpha   90.00
_cell.angle_beta   90.00
_cell.angle_gamma   90.00
#
_symmetry.space_group_name_H-M   'P 1'
#
loop_
_entity.id
_entity.type
_entity.pdbx_description
1 polymer ?
#
loop_
_entity_poly.entity_id
_entity_poly.type
_entity_poly.pdbx_seq_one_letter_code
_entity_poly.pdbx_strand_id
1 'polypeptide(L)'
;MISLLADTQLDPEQRDLVKTAKESCEMLLQIIDDLLNFSKLQAGKVTLDLSPIVVEDIIADVVEMLIAMAIQKNINIAYIVAPTVPSVVMADGNRLRQ
;
A
#
# COMPACT_ATOMS: atom_id res chain seq x y z
N MET A 1 2.68 -16.32 -13.27
CA MET A 1 2.38 -17.11 -14.48
C MET A 1 1.64 -16.29 -15.54
N ILE A 2 0.51 -15.65 -15.22
CA ILE A 2 -0.18 -14.75 -16.18
C ILE A 2 0.73 -13.61 -16.67
N SER A 3 1.56 -13.02 -15.80
CA SER A 3 2.54 -12.00 -16.19
C SER A 3 3.56 -12.50 -17.23
N LEU A 4 4.04 -13.74 -17.08
CA LEU A 4 4.96 -14.35 -18.06
C LEU A 4 4.26 -14.63 -19.39
N LEU A 5 2.98 -15.00 -19.35
CA LEU A 5 2.17 -15.21 -20.57
C LEU A 5 1.95 -13.88 -21.32
N ALA A 6 1.74 -12.78 -20.58
CA ALA A 6 1.58 -11.44 -21.15
C ALA A 6 2.84 -10.94 -21.91
N ASP A 7 4.02 -11.47 -21.55
CA ASP A 7 5.29 -11.15 -22.21
C ASP A 7 5.54 -11.98 -23.49
N THR A 8 4.64 -12.91 -23.84
CA THR A 8 4.76 -13.72 -25.07
C THR A 8 4.12 -13.03 -26.29
N GLN A 9 4.29 -13.62 -27.48
CA GLN A 9 3.55 -13.18 -28.65
C GLN A 9 2.08 -13.60 -28.53
N LEU A 10 1.21 -12.59 -28.43
CA LEU A 10 -0.23 -12.72 -28.31
C LEU A 10 -0.91 -11.89 -29.40
N ASP A 11 -1.97 -12.43 -29.97
CA ASP A 11 -2.89 -11.68 -30.83
C ASP A 11 -3.77 -10.69 -30.01
N PRO A 12 -4.50 -9.76 -30.66
CA PRO A 12 -5.27 -8.75 -29.94
C PRO A 12 -6.32 -9.30 -28.98
N GLU A 13 -7.03 -10.37 -29.37
CA GLU A 13 -8.08 -10.96 -28.54
C GLU A 13 -7.48 -11.70 -27.34
N GLN A 14 -6.38 -12.42 -27.56
CA GLN A 14 -5.60 -13.04 -26.49
C GLN A 14 -5.05 -12.00 -25.50
N ARG A 15 -4.60 -10.84 -25.97
CA ARG A 15 -4.11 -9.75 -25.09
C ARG A 15 -5.21 -9.23 -24.18
N ASP A 16 -6.42 -9.02 -24.69
CA ASP A 16 -7.55 -8.55 -23.89
C ASP A 16 -7.98 -9.59 -22.84
N LEU A 17 -7.99 -10.87 -23.21
CA LEU A 17 -8.26 -11.97 -22.28
C LEU A 17 -7.20 -12.04 -21.17
N VAL A 18 -5.92 -11.96 -21.54
CA VAL A 18 -4.80 -11.99 -20.57
C VAL A 18 -4.82 -10.79 -19.64
N LYS A 19 -5.15 -9.59 -20.15
CA LYS A 19 -5.31 -8.38 -19.35
C LYS A 19 -6.43 -8.54 -18.33
N THR A 20 -7.61 -8.98 -18.77
CA THR A 20 -8.78 -9.19 -17.90
C THR A 20 -8.48 -10.24 -16.83
N ALA A 21 -7.82 -11.34 -17.20
CA ALA A 21 -7.40 -12.36 -16.25
C ALA A 21 -6.39 -11.83 -15.22
N LYS A 22 -5.43 -11.01 -15.65
CA LYS A 22 -4.45 -10.39 -14.76
C LYS A 22 -5.13 -9.48 -13.73
N GLU A 23 -5.97 -8.56 -14.19
CA GLU A 23 -6.70 -7.63 -13.32
C GLU A 23 -7.59 -8.38 -12.31
N SER A 24 -8.25 -9.45 -12.76
CA SER A 24 -9.08 -10.30 -11.89
C SER A 24 -8.25 -11.03 -10.84
N CYS A 25 -7.07 -11.54 -11.20
CA CYS A 25 -6.17 -12.20 -10.26
C CYS A 25 -5.57 -11.23 -9.23
N GLU A 26 -5.20 -10.02 -9.64
CA GLU A 26 -4.70 -8.99 -8.73
C GLU A 26 -5.79 -8.59 -7.72
N MET A 27 -7.02 -8.39 -8.19
CA MET A 27 -8.17 -8.10 -7.31
C MET A 27 -8.47 -9.25 -6.34
N LEU A 28 -8.46 -10.50 -6.82
CA LEU A 28 -8.68 -11.67 -5.96
C LEU A 28 -7.58 -11.83 -4.90
N LEU A 29 -6.32 -11.59 -5.27
CA LEU A 29 -5.19 -11.65 -4.34
C LEU A 29 -5.36 -10.62 -3.22
N GLN A 30 -5.76 -9.39 -3.58
CA GLN A 30 -6.03 -8.34 -2.62
C GLN A 30 -7.17 -8.73 -1.64
N ILE A 31 -8.26 -9.30 -2.15
CA ILE A 31 -9.35 -9.81 -1.31
C ILE A 31 -8.87 -10.91 -0.34
N ILE A 32 -8.02 -11.82 -0.81
CA ILE A 32 -7.45 -12.88 0.02
C ILE A 32 -6.57 -12.29 1.12
N ASP A 33 -5.69 -11.35 0.77
CA ASP A 33 -4.81 -10.68 1.72
C ASP A 33 -5.62 -9.92 2.78
N ASP A 34 -6.67 -9.21 2.38
CA ASP A 34 -7.58 -8.51 3.28
C ASP A 34 -8.32 -9.48 4.22
N LEU A 35 -8.79 -10.63 3.71
CA LEU A 35 -9.46 -11.66 4.50
C LEU A 35 -8.50 -12.32 5.51
N LEU A 36 -7.26 -12.58 5.11
CA LEU A 36 -6.22 -13.10 6.00
C LEU A 36 -5.87 -12.10 7.10
N ASN A 37 -5.74 -10.82 6.74
CA ASN A 37 -5.50 -9.74 7.70
C ASN A 37 -6.66 -9.60 8.70
N PHE A 38 -7.90 -9.63 8.22
CA PHE A 38 -9.09 -9.62 9.05
C PHE A 38 -9.15 -10.84 9.99
N SER A 39 -8.84 -12.03 9.48
CA SER A 39 -8.82 -13.27 10.28
C SER A 39 -7.75 -13.24 11.37
N LYS A 40 -6.57 -12.68 11.08
CA LYS A 40 -5.51 -12.47 12.07
C LYS A 40 -5.95 -11.48 13.16
N LEU A 41 -6.63 -10.39 12.79
CA LEU A 41 -7.16 -9.40 13.72
C LEU A 41 -8.20 -10.01 14.67
N GLN A 42 -9.20 -10.72 14.11
CA GLN A 42 -10.26 -11.39 14.87
C GLN A 42 -9.73 -12.47 15.83
N ALA A 43 -8.67 -13.18 15.45
CA ALA A 43 -8.06 -14.20 16.30
C ALA A 43 -7.17 -13.62 17.43
N GLY A 44 -7.06 -12.29 17.54
CA GLY A 44 -6.12 -11.64 18.46
C GLY A 44 -4.65 -11.97 18.16
N LYS A 45 -4.36 -12.48 16.95
CA LYS A 45 -3.02 -12.94 16.53
C LYS A 45 -2.23 -11.86 15.80
N VAL A 46 -2.75 -10.63 15.73
CA VAL A 46 -1.96 -9.51 15.23
C VAL A 46 -0.95 -9.11 16.30
N THR A 47 0.28 -9.55 16.09
CA THR A 47 1.44 -9.03 16.79
C THR A 47 1.89 -7.75 16.10
N LEU A 48 1.97 -6.66 16.85
CA LEU A 48 2.60 -5.43 16.37
C LEU A 48 4.11 -5.67 16.32
N ASP A 49 4.72 -5.34 15.19
CA ASP A 49 6.17 -5.34 15.07
C ASP A 49 6.71 -4.00 15.57
N LEU A 50 6.79 -3.86 16.91
CA LEU A 50 7.19 -2.63 17.55
C LEU A 50 8.68 -2.37 17.36
N SER A 51 8.99 -1.30 16.64
CA SER A 51 10.34 -0.79 16.44
C SER A 51 10.37 0.72 16.69
N PRO A 52 11.54 1.29 17.02
CA PRO A 52 11.69 2.74 17.09
C PRO A 52 11.52 3.32 15.68
N ILE A 53 10.53 4.20 15.51
CA ILE A 53 10.25 4.89 14.25
C ILE A 53 10.40 6.40 14.43
N VAL A 54 10.92 7.07 13.41
CA VAL A 54 10.94 8.54 13.36
C VAL A 54 9.60 9.00 12.80
N VAL A 55 8.89 9.83 13.55
CA VAL A 55 7.51 10.25 13.20
C VAL A 55 7.50 11.06 11.90
N GLU A 56 8.48 11.93 11.73
CA GLU A 56 8.59 12.80 10.55
C GLU A 56 8.86 12.02 9.27
N ASP A 57 9.65 10.95 9.34
CA ASP A 57 9.96 10.10 8.18
C ASP A 57 8.69 9.41 7.65
N ILE A 58 7.84 8.89 8.55
CA ILE A 58 6.57 8.27 8.12
C ILE A 58 5.64 9.28 7.45
N ILE A 59 5.54 10.49 7.99
CA ILE A 59 4.69 11.53 7.40
C ILE A 59 5.25 11.97 6.04
N ALA A 60 6.57 12.12 5.93
CA ALA A 60 7.25 12.48 4.69
C ALA A 60 7.00 11.43 3.59
N ASP A 61 7.15 10.14 3.89
CA ASP A 61 6.90 9.04 2.97
C ASP A 61 5.46 9.07 2.41
N VAL A 62 4.47 9.32 3.27
CA VAL A 62 3.06 9.41 2.87
C VAL A 62 2.83 10.64 1.98
N VAL A 63 3.40 11.79 2.35
CA VAL A 63 3.26 13.02 1.56
C VAL A 63 3.91 12.86 0.19
N GLU A 64 5.10 12.26 0.10
CA GLU A 64 5.78 11.99 -1.16
C GLU A 64 4.96 11.07 -2.07
N MET A 65 4.31 10.04 -1.51
CA MET A 65 3.42 9.16 -2.27
C MET A 65 2.20 9.90 -2.84
N LEU A 66 1.66 10.88 -2.11
CA LEU A 66 0.45 11.61 -2.50
C LEU A 66 0.73 12.83 -3.39
N ILE A 67 1.98 13.34 -3.40
CA ILE A 67 2.30 14.63 -4.03
C ILE A 67 2.03 14.63 -5.54
N ALA A 68 2.31 13.52 -6.22
CA ALA A 68 2.07 13.38 -7.65
C ALA A 68 0.58 13.53 -8.00
N MET A 69 -0.30 12.91 -7.20
CA MET A 69 -1.75 13.02 -7.37
C MET A 69 -2.27 14.43 -7.02
N ALA A 70 -1.68 15.07 -6.02
CA ALA A 70 -2.04 16.42 -5.60
C ALA A 70 -1.73 17.46 -6.69
N ILE A 71 -0.53 17.38 -7.27
CA ILE A 71 -0.10 18.24 -8.38
C ILE A 71 -1.04 18.12 -9.58
N GLN A 72 -1.41 16.88 -9.96
CA GLN A 72 -2.36 16.64 -11.07
C GLN A 72 -3.73 17.30 -10.84
N LYS A 73 -4.12 17.47 -9.58
CA LYS A 73 -5.41 18.05 -9.18
C LYS A 73 -5.31 19.52 -8.77
N ASN A 74 -4.14 20.16 -8.91
CA ASN A 74 -3.85 21.51 -8.40
C ASN A 74 -4.17 21.67 -6.89
N ILE A 75 -3.90 20.64 -6.10
CA ILE A 75 -4.07 20.63 -4.64
C ILE A 75 -2.70 20.82 -4.00
N ASN A 76 -2.62 21.70 -2.99
CA ASN A 76 -1.42 21.89 -2.20
C ASN A 76 -1.46 20.97 -0.96
N ILE A 77 -0.39 20.23 -0.70
CA ILE A 77 -0.24 19.36 0.47
C ILE A 77 0.93 19.87 1.31
N ALA A 78 0.71 19.99 2.61
CA ALA A 78 1.73 20.32 3.60
C ALA A 78 1.40 19.62 4.92
N TYR A 79 2.41 19.39 5.74
CA TYR A 79 2.25 18.85 7.09
C TYR A 79 3.02 19.71 8.10
N ILE A 80 2.56 19.66 9.35
CA ILE A 80 3.23 20.29 10.49
C ILE A 80 3.18 19.30 11.63
N VAL A 81 4.35 18.97 12.19
CA VAL A 81 4.46 18.17 13.41
C VAL A 81 4.54 19.12 14.60
N ALA A 82 3.66 18.94 15.58
CA ALA A 82 3.67 19.79 16.77
C ALA A 82 4.93 19.51 17.62
N PRO A 83 5.54 20.51 18.25
CA PRO A 83 6.74 20.32 19.08
C PRO A 83 6.57 19.37 20.27
N THR A 84 5.33 19.11 20.67
CA THR A 84 4.98 18.18 21.75
C THR A 84 4.99 16.72 21.31
N VAL A 85 5.08 16.44 20.01
CA VAL A 85 5.16 15.08 19.46
C VAL A 85 6.61 14.58 19.62
N PRO A 86 6.82 13.39 20.22
CA PRO A 86 8.14 12.79 20.28
C PRO A 86 8.68 12.54 18.87
N SER A 87 9.96 12.85 18.63
CA SER A 87 10.60 12.58 17.33
C SER A 87 10.64 11.09 17.02
N VAL A 88 10.78 10.25 18.06
CA VAL A 88 10.79 8.79 17.95
C VAL A 88 9.71 8.17 18.84
N VAL A 89 8.97 7.21 18.29
CA VAL A 89 7.98 6.41 19.03
C VAL A 89 8.19 4.92 18.78
N MET A 90 7.81 4.07 19.74
CA MET A 90 7.79 2.62 19.55
C MET A 90 6.45 2.24 18.91
N ALA A 91 6.48 1.86 17.64
CA ALA A 91 5.26 1.52 16.90
C ALA A 91 5.55 0.50 15.79
N ASP A 92 4.49 -0.04 15.20
CA ASP A 92 4.55 -0.79 13.95
C ASP A 92 4.46 0.22 12.79
N GLY A 93 5.62 0.57 12.21
CA GLY A 93 5.70 1.61 11.20
C GLY A 93 4.94 1.29 9.90
N ASN A 94 4.89 0.01 9.51
CA ASN A 94 4.14 -0.39 8.32
C ASN A 94 2.64 -0.20 8.51
N ARG A 95 2.12 -0.53 9.69
CA ARG A 95 0.71 -0.30 10.03
C ARG A 95 0.37 1.16 10.24
N LEU A 96 1.30 1.96 10.76
CA LEU A 96 1.07 3.40 10.96
C LEU A 96 1.04 4.17 9.62
N ARG A 97 1.81 3.71 8.62
CA ARG A 97 1.86 4.30 7.28
C ARG A 97 0.60 4.00 6.43
N GLN A 98 -0.02 2.84 6.63
CA GLN A 98 -1.22 2.38 5.90
C GLN A 98 -2.46 3.18 6.30
#